data_AF-A0A809QFY6-F1
#
_entry.id   AF-A0A809QFY6-F1
#
_cell.length_a   1.000
_cell.length_b   1.000
_cell.length_c   1.000
_cell.angle_alpha   90.00
_cell.angle_beta   90.00
_cell.angle_gamma   90.00
#
_symmetry.space_group_name_H-M   'P 1'
#
loop_
_entity.id
_entity.type
_entity.pdbx_description
1 polymer ?
#
loop_
_entity_poly.entity_id
_entity_poly.type
_entity_poly.pdbx_seq_one_letter_code
_entity_poly.pdbx_strand_id
1 'polypeptide(L)'
;MNVVCGDISVSTDTGMRRLSGYCVLPTKAGMKRVGYAHADTTWTTVCKTDLLVIEEIEDELVEESDQLQTRQHLISMKELKKLEES
;
A
#
# COMPACT_ATOMS: atom_id res chain seq x y z
N MET A 1 -9.87 3.97 0.88
CA MET A 1 -9.64 5.25 1.61
C MET A 1 -8.18 5.33 2.03
N ASN A 2 -7.61 6.52 2.16
CA ASN A 2 -6.26 6.69 2.69
C ASN A 2 -6.31 7.32 4.08
N VAL A 3 -5.52 6.78 4.98
CA VAL A 3 -5.28 7.33 6.32
C VAL A 3 -3.83 7.76 6.37
N VAL A 4 -3.61 9.03 6.70
CA VAL A 4 -2.30 9.65 6.73
C VAL A 4 -2.08 10.24 8.12
N CYS A 5 -0.93 9.95 8.71
CA CYS A 5 -0.48 10.55 9.96
C CYS A 5 0.94 11.08 9.77
N GLY A 6 1.15 12.39 9.86
CA GLY A 6 2.46 13.02 9.65
C GLY A 6 2.36 14.37 8.99
N ASP A 7 3.29 14.71 8.10
CA ASP A 7 3.30 15.98 7.39
C ASP A 7 3.74 15.81 5.91
N ILE A 8 2.76 15.82 4.99
CA ILE A 8 2.92 15.38 3.60
C ILE A 8 2.16 16.25 2.59
N SER A 9 2.74 16.43 1.41
CA SER A 9 2.05 17.01 0.25
C SER A 9 1.58 15.89 -0.67
N VAL A 10 0.27 15.82 -0.93
CA VAL A 10 -0.35 14.73 -1.70
C VAL A 10 -1.08 15.28 -2.92
N SER A 11 -0.97 14.59 -4.06
CA SER A 11 -1.77 14.88 -5.25
C SER A 11 -3.23 14.51 -5.04
N THR A 12 -4.12 15.47 -5.23
CA THR A 12 -5.58 15.31 -5.25
C THR A 12 -6.12 15.62 -6.64
N ASP A 13 -7.43 15.40 -6.84
CA ASP A 13 -8.13 15.79 -8.08
C ASP A 13 -8.10 17.29 -8.34
N THR A 14 -7.97 18.11 -7.29
CA THR A 14 -7.83 19.57 -7.39
C THR A 14 -6.37 20.06 -7.34
N GLY A 15 -5.39 19.15 -7.47
CA GLY A 15 -3.97 19.47 -7.42
C GLY A 15 -3.29 19.08 -6.10
N MET A 16 -2.09 19.62 -5.85
CA MET A 16 -1.31 19.26 -4.66
C MET A 16 -1.89 19.92 -3.40
N ARG A 17 -2.09 19.11 -2.34
CA ARG A 17 -2.55 19.58 -1.03
C ARG A 17 -1.58 19.17 0.06
N ARG A 18 -1.25 20.10 0.96
CA ARG A 18 -0.51 19.77 2.19
C ARG A 18 -1.46 19.29 3.29
N LEU A 19 -1.07 18.21 3.95
CA LEU A 19 -1.77 17.53 5.03
C LEU A 19 -0.81 17.40 6.22
N SER A 20 -1.28 17.77 7.41
CA SER A 20 -0.50 17.68 8.64
C SER A 20 -1.35 17.06 9.75
N GLY A 21 -0.74 16.25 10.62
CA GLY A 21 -1.43 15.47 11.64
C GLY A 21 -2.17 14.27 11.06
N TYR A 22 -3.33 13.93 11.63
CA TYR A 22 -4.18 12.81 11.20
C TYR A 22 -5.21 13.26 10.16
N CYS A 23 -5.14 12.69 8.96
CA CYS A 23 -6.00 13.01 7.83
C CYS A 23 -6.58 11.74 7.20
N VAL A 24 -7.89 11.74 6.95
CA VAL A 24 -8.56 10.69 6.15
C VAL A 24 -8.95 11.28 4.80
N LEU A 25 -8.54 10.62 3.72
CA LEU A 25 -8.82 11.04 2.35
C LEU A 25 -9.73 10.02 1.65
N PRO A 26 -10.83 10.46 1.02
CA PRO A 26 -11.61 9.60 0.15
C PRO A 26 -10.79 9.23 -1.09
N THR A 27 -10.97 8.00 -1.57
CA THR A 27 -10.24 7.46 -2.73
C THR A 27 -11.23 6.88 -3.72
N LYS A 28 -11.09 7.26 -5.00
CA LYS A 28 -11.78 6.59 -6.10
C LYS A 28 -10.91 5.42 -6.59
N ALA A 29 -11.55 4.36 -7.10
CA ALA A 29 -10.85 3.24 -7.72
C ALA A 29 -9.97 3.74 -8.89
N GLY A 30 -8.81 3.11 -9.08
CA GLY A 30 -7.85 3.45 -10.15
C GLY A 30 -7.07 4.75 -9.94
N MET A 31 -7.22 5.44 -8.81
CA MET A 31 -6.51 6.70 -8.58
C MET A 31 -5.07 6.46 -8.10
N LYS A 32 -4.09 6.70 -8.99
CA LYS A 32 -2.66 6.82 -8.62
C LYS A 32 -2.42 8.19 -7.95
N ARG A 33 -1.62 8.23 -6.88
CA ARG A 33 -1.26 9.46 -6.16
C ARG A 33 0.23 9.54 -5.91
N VAL A 34 0.74 10.76 -5.87
CA VAL A 34 2.10 11.07 -5.45
C VAL A 34 2.04 11.77 -4.10
N GLY A 35 2.90 11.32 -3.18
CA GLY A 35 3.10 11.91 -1.87
C GLY A 35 4.55 12.34 -1.69
N TYR A 36 4.77 13.56 -1.20
CA TYR A 36 6.07 14.06 -0.78
C TYR A 36 6.03 14.36 0.72
N ALA A 37 6.69 13.53 1.52
CA ALA A 37 6.75 13.64 2.98
C ALA A 37 7.81 14.67 3.39
N HIS A 38 7.49 15.52 4.37
CA HIS A 38 8.45 16.52 4.90
C HIS A 38 8.81 16.25 6.36
N ALA A 39 8.19 15.24 6.96
CA ALA A 39 8.52 14.65 8.25
C ALA A 39 8.15 13.16 8.21
N ASP A 40 8.51 12.42 9.26
CA ASP A 40 8.08 11.03 9.43
C ASP A 40 6.56 10.95 9.26
N THR A 41 6.14 10.20 8.25
CA THR A 41 4.74 10.13 7.82
C THR A 41 4.36 8.68 7.54
N THR A 42 3.27 8.23 8.14
CA THR A 42 2.64 6.95 7.80
C THR A 42 1.49 7.19 6.82
N TRP A 43 1.45 6.40 5.76
CA TRP A 43 0.34 6.33 4.82
C TRP A 43 -0.20 4.91 4.80
N THR A 44 -1.49 4.75 5.04
CA THR A 44 -2.18 3.47 4.92
C THR A 44 -3.35 3.58 3.96
N THR A 45 -3.40 2.69 2.98
CA THR A 45 -4.52 2.57 2.04
C THR A 45 -5.38 1.39 2.47
N VAL A 46 -6.68 1.64 2.70
CA VAL A 46 -7.68 0.61 2.99
C VAL A 46 -8.54 0.42 1.76
N CYS A 47 -8.47 -0.77 1.16
CA CYS A 47 -9.26 -1.18 0.00
C CYS A 47 -10.34 -2.16 0.44
N LYS A 48 -11.59 -1.92 0.01
CA LYS A 48 -12.64 -2.93 0.12
C LYS A 48 -12.42 -3.94 -1.01
N THR A 49 -12.52 -5.22 -0.71
CA THR A 49 -12.60 -6.32 -1.68
C THR A 49 -13.59 -7.36 -1.15
N ASP A 50 -14.21 -8.12 -2.05
CA ASP A 50 -15.06 -9.26 -1.71
C ASP A 50 -14.32 -10.60 -1.96
N LEU A 51 -13.07 -10.55 -2.44
CA LEU A 51 -12.19 -11.70 -2.60
C LEU A 51 -11.69 -12.19 -1.23
N LEU A 52 -11.37 -13.49 -1.15
CA LEU A 52 -10.97 -14.15 0.10
C LEU A 52 -9.54 -14.71 0.06
N VAL A 53 -8.90 -14.68 -1.11
CA VAL A 53 -7.55 -15.18 -1.32
C VAL A 53 -6.63 -13.98 -1.47
N ILE A 54 -5.58 -13.91 -0.64
CA ILE A 54 -4.69 -12.74 -0.60
C ILE A 54 -4.01 -12.50 -1.95
N GLU A 55 -3.66 -13.57 -2.65
CA GLU A 55 -3.01 -13.47 -3.93
C GLU A 55 -3.92 -12.83 -5.00
N GLU A 56 -5.19 -13.23 -5.03
CA GLU A 56 -6.18 -12.65 -5.95
C GLU A 56 -6.46 -11.18 -5.63
N ILE A 57 -6.48 -10.81 -4.35
CA ILE A 57 -6.64 -9.42 -3.89
C ILE A 57 -5.48 -8.55 -4.36
N GLU A 58 -4.25 -9.04 -4.21
CA GLU A 58 -3.06 -8.30 -4.61
C GLU A 58 -2.97 -8.14 -6.13
N ASP A 59 -3.32 -9.17 -6.91
CA ASP A 59 -3.35 -9.12 -8.37
C ASP A 59 -4.45 -8.17 -8.89
N GLU A 60 -5.57 -8.04 -8.16
CA GLU A 60 -6.63 -7.06 -8.48
C GLU A 60 -6.19 -5.61 -8.19
N LEU A 61 -5.51 -5.39 -7.05
CA LEU A 61 -5.25 -4.04 -6.54
C LEU A 61 -3.91 -3.45 -6.99
N VAL A 62 -2.95 -4.28 -7.38
CA VAL A 62 -1.57 -3.87 -7.69
C VAL A 62 -1.15 -4.41 -9.04
N GLU A 63 -0.80 -3.50 -9.96
CA GLU A 63 -0.42 -3.82 -11.33
C GLU A 63 0.85 -4.70 -11.42
N GLU A 64 1.79 -4.50 -10.49
CA GLU A 64 3.05 -5.25 -10.37
C GLU A 64 3.03 -6.09 -9.08
N SER A 65 1.96 -6.86 -8.87
CA SER A 65 1.73 -7.62 -7.63
C SER A 65 2.86 -8.62 -7.32
N ASP A 66 3.53 -9.13 -8.35
CA ASP A 66 4.68 -10.05 -8.26
C ASP A 66 5.91 -9.42 -7.58
N GLN A 67 6.03 -8.09 -7.62
CA GLN A 67 7.12 -7.35 -6.98
C GLN A 67 6.81 -6.93 -5.53
N LEU A 68 5.60 -7.22 -5.04
CA LEU A 68 5.24 -6.90 -3.66
C LEU A 68 6.15 -7.62 -2.67
N GLN A 69 6.49 -6.93 -1.58
CA GLN A 69 7.30 -7.51 -0.52
C GLN A 69 6.65 -8.76 0.09
N THR A 70 5.31 -8.80 0.18
CA THR A 70 4.53 -9.97 0.60
C THR A 70 4.76 -11.17 -0.31
N ARG A 71 4.90 -10.95 -1.62
CA ARG A 71 5.21 -12.00 -2.61
C ARG A 71 6.68 -12.39 -2.62
N GLN A 72 7.59 -11.43 -2.48
CA GLN A 72 9.03 -11.67 -2.47
C GLN A 72 9.51 -12.37 -1.19
N HIS A 73 8.97 -12.03 -0.02
CA HIS A 73 9.38 -12.66 1.26
C HIS A 73 8.84 -14.07 1.47
N LEU A 74 7.77 -14.45 0.76
CA LEU A 74 7.34 -15.85 0.71
C LEU A 74 8.43 -16.78 0.13
N ILE A 75 9.31 -16.25 -0.71
CA ILE A 75 10.46 -16.98 -1.24
C ILE A 75 11.48 -17.23 -0.12
N SER A 76 11.81 -16.20 0.67
CA SER A 76 12.72 -16.29 1.81
C SER A 76 12.26 -17.32 2.87
N MET A 77 10.99 -17.30 3.25
CA MET A 77 10.44 -18.22 4.25
C MET A 77 10.34 -19.68 3.76
N LYS A 78 10.07 -19.91 2.47
CA LYS A 78 10.02 -21.27 1.89
C LYS A 78 11.41 -21.92 1.82
N GLU A 79 12.43 -21.14 1.48
CA GLU A 79 13.81 -21.65 1.44
C GLU A 79 14.36 -21.95 2.84
N LEU A 80 13.99 -21.14 3.85
CA LEU A 80 14.30 -21.45 5.26
C LEU A 80 13.67 -22.77 5.72
N LYS A 81 12.40 -23.01 5.40
CA LYS A 81 11.72 -24.27 5.76
C LYS A 81 12.33 -25.51 5.10
N LYS A 82 12.77 -25.42 3.84
CA LYS A 82 13.44 -26.54 3.15
C LYS A 82 14.78 -26.93 3.79
N LEU A 83 15.49 -25.95 4.38
CA LEU A 83 16.75 -26.17 5.10
C LEU A 83 16.52 -26.79 6.48
N GLU A 84 15.40 -26.49 7.13
CA GLU A 84 15.01 -27.09 8.42
C GLU A 84 14.53 -28.54 8.27
N GLU A 85 14.08 -28.92 7.06
CA GLU A 85 13.58 -30.27 6.72
C GLU A 85 14.66 -31.20 6.12
N SER A 86 15.91 -30.75 5.95
CA SER A 86 17.06 -31.53 5.43
C SER A 86 18.09 -31.87 6.50
#